data_AF-F8QAM5-F1
#
_entry.id   AF-F8QAM5-F1
#
_cell.length_a   1.000
_cell.length_b   1.000
_cell.length_c   1.000
_cell.angle_alpha   90.00
_cell.angle_beta   90.00
_cell.angle_gamma   90.00
#
_symmetry.space_group_name_H-M   'P 1'
#
loop_
_entity.id
_entity.type
_entity.pdbx_description
1 polymer ?
#
loop_
_entity_poly.entity_id
_entity_poly.type
_entity_poly.pdbx_seq_one_letter_code
_entity_poly.pdbx_strand_id
1 'polypeptide(L)'
;MSQSLADNLGAVFIGVIFSSILFGITNLQTYIYYCRYPKDWYIHKISIGILWALDAVHLALTVDAVYQYLINGFGNVLALLVIVWSFKLQIAVNIVIILFVQSLYAMRIWKLGRGHRHTLLPCLVTFVVVAGYVVGILLVIETFRMTTWAELDTISWAIYASFATSTGVDFVIAAVMCYYLHKSKSGFTGSENIINRLMQYTLSSGLVTSACSMSALIAYALMPTNLIFLAIEFSLTKLYINSFLAMLNARQNIRERDRLSISLSKLRSSNYRGGLSLPSASTSFASPSTPVGGTFDQSIKIQTIPESPMDSKDDFPQLSPQDGKTHYQWSHINNFQPRAV
;
A
#
# COMPACT_ATOMS: atom_id res chain seq x y z
N MET A 1 15.75 1.14 34.32
CA MET A 1 14.97 0.27 33.41
C MET A 1 13.49 0.64 33.39
N SER A 2 12.84 0.90 34.53
CA SER A 2 11.43 1.33 34.59
C SER A 2 11.16 2.71 34.00
N GLN A 3 11.98 3.71 34.33
CA GLN A 3 11.78 5.10 33.89
C GLN A 3 12.01 5.27 32.38
N SER A 4 13.03 4.59 31.83
CA SER A 4 13.24 4.53 30.38
C SER A 4 12.08 3.84 29.64
N LEU A 5 11.44 2.84 30.24
CA LEU A 5 10.31 2.14 29.62
C LEU A 5 9.07 3.03 29.51
N ALA A 6 8.81 3.85 30.54
CA ALA A 6 7.74 4.84 30.52
C ALA A 6 7.97 5.93 29.46
N ASP A 7 9.20 6.42 29.32
CA ASP A 7 9.55 7.41 28.29
C ASP A 7 9.39 6.83 26.87
N ASN A 8 9.66 5.53 26.69
CA ASN A 8 9.50 4.85 25.40
C ASN A 8 8.04 4.57 25.01
N LEU A 9 7.12 4.46 25.98
CA LEU A 9 5.71 4.19 25.69
C LEU A 9 5.07 5.31 24.86
N GLY A 10 5.52 6.56 25.04
CA GLY A 10 5.09 7.68 24.21
C GLY A 10 5.44 7.47 22.73
N ALA A 11 6.65 6.99 22.44
CA ALA A 11 7.06 6.67 21.07
C ALA A 11 6.24 5.52 20.47
N VAL A 12 5.97 4.47 21.25
CA VAL A 12 5.13 3.34 20.83
C VAL A 12 3.71 3.82 20.50
N PHE A 13 3.13 4.67 21.34
CA PHE A 13 1.80 5.26 21.12
C PHE A 13 1.74 6.09 19.82
N ILE A 14 2.75 6.93 19.56
CA ILE A 14 2.86 7.67 18.30
C ILE A 14 2.92 6.70 17.10
N GLY A 15 3.65 5.60 17.24
CA GLY A 15 3.70 4.52 16.23
C GLY A 15 2.31 3.92 15.94
N VAL A 16 1.46 3.76 16.96
CA VAL A 16 0.07 3.29 16.78
C VAL A 16 -0.81 4.31 16.06
N ILE A 17 -0.66 5.61 16.37
CA ILE A 17 -1.38 6.67 15.65
C ILE A 17 -1.01 6.65 14.17
N PHE A 18 0.29 6.61 13.87
CA PHE A 18 0.76 6.55 12.49
C PHE A 18 0.28 5.28 11.77
N SER A 19 0.31 4.14 12.46
CA SER A 19 -0.20 2.87 11.94
C SER A 19 -1.71 2.93 11.65
N SER A 20 -2.49 3.63 12.49
CA SER A 20 -3.92 3.85 12.27
C SER A 20 -4.20 4.70 11.02
N ILE A 21 -3.40 5.75 10.80
CA ILE A 21 -3.49 6.58 9.58
C ILE A 21 -3.20 5.72 8.33
N LEU A 22 -2.13 4.93 8.38
CA LEU A 22 -1.77 4.05 7.28
C LEU A 22 -2.82 2.98 7.02
N PHE A 23 -3.49 2.46 8.04
CA PHE A 23 -4.64 1.56 7.89
C PHE A 23 -5.81 2.27 7.20
N GLY A 24 -6.05 3.55 7.49
CA GLY A 24 -7.00 4.38 6.73
C GLY A 24 -6.69 4.39 5.22
N ILE A 25 -5.41 4.52 4.85
CA ILE A 25 -4.97 4.41 3.45
C ILE A 25 -5.22 3.01 2.90
N THR A 26 -4.97 1.96 3.68
CA THR A 26 -5.24 0.56 3.29
C THR A 26 -6.71 0.34 2.97
N ASN A 27 -7.62 0.89 3.79
CA ASN A 27 -9.06 0.85 3.54
C ASN A 27 -9.42 1.52 2.20
N LEU A 28 -8.90 2.72 1.94
CA LEU A 28 -9.13 3.44 0.70
C LEU A 28 -8.61 2.66 -0.52
N GLN A 29 -7.37 2.15 -0.45
CA GLN A 29 -6.78 1.38 -1.54
C GLN A 29 -7.54 0.07 -1.82
N THR A 30 -8.02 -0.59 -0.76
CA THR A 30 -8.83 -1.81 -0.86
C THR A 30 -10.18 -1.52 -1.52
N TYR A 31 -10.86 -0.45 -1.09
CA TYR A 31 -12.13 0.00 -1.69
C TYR A 31 -11.96 0.31 -3.18
N ILE A 32 -10.95 1.12 -3.54
CA ILE A 32 -10.65 1.46 -4.94
C ILE A 32 -10.42 0.19 -5.76
N TYR A 33 -9.70 -0.80 -5.21
CA TYR A 33 -9.45 -2.04 -5.92
C TYR A 33 -10.74 -2.78 -6.25
N TYR A 34 -11.63 -2.98 -5.27
CA TYR A 34 -12.87 -3.73 -5.48
C TYR A 34 -13.84 -3.03 -6.44
N CYS A 35 -13.90 -1.70 -6.41
CA CYS A 35 -14.70 -0.93 -7.36
C CYS A 35 -14.14 -0.98 -8.78
N ARG A 36 -12.81 -0.90 -8.92
CA ARG A 36 -12.14 -0.70 -10.21
C ARG A 36 -11.85 -2.02 -10.95
N TYR A 37 -11.77 -3.14 -10.23
CA TYR A 37 -11.43 -4.45 -10.77
C TYR A 37 -12.55 -5.50 -10.55
N PRO A 38 -13.80 -5.28 -10.98
CA PRO A 38 -14.89 -6.21 -10.74
C PRO A 38 -14.70 -7.57 -11.43
N LYS A 39 -13.94 -7.62 -12.54
CA LYS A 39 -13.67 -8.83 -13.34
C LYS A 39 -12.27 -9.44 -13.13
N ASP A 40 -11.48 -8.95 -12.18
CA ASP A 40 -10.15 -9.52 -11.92
C ASP A 40 -10.27 -10.90 -11.24
N TRP A 41 -9.22 -11.71 -11.39
CA TRP A 41 -9.24 -13.12 -11.00
C TRP A 41 -9.44 -13.27 -9.49
N TYR A 42 -10.30 -14.21 -9.08
CA TYR A 42 -10.74 -14.38 -7.70
C TYR A 42 -9.59 -14.50 -6.68
N ILE A 43 -8.45 -15.09 -7.09
CA ILE A 43 -7.27 -15.22 -6.23
C ILE A 43 -6.80 -13.85 -5.73
N HIS A 44 -6.65 -12.84 -6.61
CA HIS A 44 -6.19 -11.51 -6.19
C HIS A 44 -7.18 -10.82 -5.27
N LYS A 45 -8.48 -10.95 -5.55
CA LYS A 45 -9.54 -10.40 -4.70
C LYS A 45 -9.50 -11.00 -3.30
N ILE A 46 -9.50 -12.33 -3.22
CA ILE A 46 -9.44 -13.04 -1.93
C ILE A 46 -8.15 -12.65 -1.19
N SER A 47 -7.00 -12.59 -1.87
CA SER A 47 -5.74 -12.21 -1.26
C SER A 47 -5.77 -10.79 -0.66
N ILE A 48 -6.38 -9.82 -1.34
CA ILE A 48 -6.52 -8.46 -0.81
C ILE A 48 -7.48 -8.44 0.39
N GLY A 49 -8.60 -9.17 0.32
CA GLY A 49 -9.52 -9.30 1.46
C GLY A 49 -8.86 -9.91 2.69
N ILE A 50 -8.09 -10.99 2.52
CA ILE A 50 -7.32 -11.62 3.60
C ILE A 50 -6.28 -10.65 4.17
N LEU A 51 -5.52 -9.98 3.30
CA LEU A 51 -4.48 -9.04 3.74
C LEU A 51 -5.07 -7.86 4.51
N TRP A 52 -6.21 -7.32 4.05
CA TRP A 52 -6.94 -6.26 4.74
C TRP A 52 -7.46 -6.73 6.12
N ALA A 53 -8.02 -7.93 6.21
CA ALA A 53 -8.50 -8.48 7.47
C ALA A 53 -7.35 -8.73 8.46
N LEU A 54 -6.24 -9.32 8.00
CA LEU A 54 -5.04 -9.50 8.81
C LEU A 54 -4.48 -8.15 9.28
N ASP A 55 -4.48 -7.13 8.42
CA ASP A 55 -4.02 -5.79 8.78
C ASP A 55 -4.88 -5.12 9.86
N ALA A 56 -6.20 -5.32 9.78
CA ALA A 56 -7.16 -4.87 10.78
C ALA A 56 -6.94 -5.57 12.13
N VAL A 57 -6.78 -6.91 12.12
CA VAL A 57 -6.49 -7.70 13.33
C VAL A 57 -5.16 -7.26 13.95
N HIS A 58 -4.12 -7.09 13.14
CA HIS A 58 -2.84 -6.57 13.61
C HIS A 58 -2.99 -5.21 14.28
N LEU A 59 -3.73 -4.26 13.67
CA LEU A 59 -3.93 -2.95 14.29
C LEU A 59 -4.72 -3.05 15.60
N ALA A 60 -5.78 -3.86 15.64
CA ALA A 60 -6.60 -4.03 16.83
C ALA A 60 -5.77 -4.59 18.00
N LEU A 61 -4.93 -5.59 17.76
CA LEU A 61 -4.04 -6.17 18.77
C LEU A 61 -2.97 -5.17 19.22
N THR A 62 -2.42 -4.37 18.31
CA THR A 62 -1.48 -3.30 18.65
C THR A 62 -2.13 -2.25 19.55
N VAL A 63 -3.35 -1.80 19.21
CA VAL A 63 -4.11 -0.82 20.01
C VAL A 63 -4.42 -1.39 21.40
N ASP A 64 -4.90 -2.64 21.48
CA ASP A 64 -5.19 -3.30 22.75
C ASP A 64 -3.93 -3.43 23.62
N ALA A 65 -2.81 -3.87 23.04
CA ALA A 65 -1.54 -3.99 23.76
C ALA A 65 -1.11 -2.64 24.36
N VAL A 66 -1.17 -1.56 23.59
CA VAL A 66 -0.80 -0.22 24.06
C VAL A 66 -1.81 0.31 25.08
N TYR A 67 -3.09 0.04 24.92
CA TYR A 67 -4.13 0.40 25.89
C TYR A 67 -3.90 -0.25 27.26
N GLN A 68 -3.51 -1.53 27.28
CA GLN A 68 -3.18 -2.23 28.51
C GLN A 68 -2.00 -1.56 29.24
N TYR A 69 -0.95 -1.15 28.52
CA TYR A 69 0.20 -0.49 29.13
C TYR A 69 -0.06 0.96 29.57
N LEU A 70 -0.78 1.75 28.77
CA LEU A 70 -0.99 3.18 29.04
C LEU A 70 -2.15 3.44 30.02
N ILE A 71 -3.25 2.70 29.89
CA ILE A 71 -4.50 3.01 30.60
C ILE A 71 -4.67 2.06 31.79
N ASN A 72 -4.72 0.75 31.53
CA ASN A 72 -4.96 -0.23 32.60
C ASN A 72 -3.76 -0.37 33.56
N GLY A 73 -2.55 -0.25 33.03
CA GLY A 73 -1.29 -0.27 33.78
C GLY A 73 -0.83 1.09 34.30
N PHE A 74 -1.66 2.14 34.21
CA PHE A 74 -1.25 3.50 34.59
C PHE A 74 -0.77 3.57 36.04
N GLY A 75 0.44 4.11 36.24
CA GLY A 75 1.08 4.22 37.55
C GLY A 75 1.64 2.89 38.11
N ASN A 76 1.41 1.75 37.43
CA ASN A 76 1.93 0.44 37.84
C ASN A 76 3.15 0.03 37.00
N VAL A 77 4.33 0.33 37.52
CA VAL A 77 5.62 0.05 36.87
C VAL A 77 5.88 -1.45 36.68
N LEU A 78 5.31 -2.31 37.52
CA LEU A 78 5.50 -3.77 37.40
C LEU A 78 4.70 -4.33 36.21
N ALA A 79 3.52 -3.77 35.92
CA ALA A 79 2.71 -4.17 34.76
C ALA A 79 3.43 -3.90 33.43
N LEU A 80 4.28 -2.88 33.38
CA LEU A 80 5.11 -2.55 32.23
C LEU A 80 6.21 -3.59 31.94
N LEU A 81 6.63 -4.38 32.94
CA LEU A 81 7.69 -5.39 32.78
C LEU A 81 7.16 -6.71 32.18
N VAL A 82 5.86 -6.95 32.26
CA VAL A 82 5.20 -8.16 31.78
C VAL A 82 4.73 -7.96 30.34
N ILE A 83 4.95 -8.96 29.49
CA ILE A 83 4.47 -8.92 28.11
C ILE A 83 2.99 -9.30 28.05
N VAL A 84 2.16 -8.34 27.61
CA VAL A 84 0.73 -8.57 27.38
C VAL A 84 0.48 -9.59 26.25
N TRP A 85 -0.53 -10.43 26.41
CA TRP A 85 -0.86 -11.49 25.46
C TRP A 85 -1.16 -10.96 24.04
N SER A 86 -1.78 -9.77 23.95
CA SER A 86 -2.14 -9.11 22.70
C SER A 86 -0.90 -8.77 21.86
N PHE A 87 0.20 -8.44 22.53
CA PHE A 87 1.48 -8.18 21.87
C PHE A 87 2.08 -9.46 21.27
N LYS A 88 2.05 -10.58 22.02
CA LYS A 88 2.49 -11.89 21.51
C LYS A 88 1.68 -12.32 20.28
N LEU A 89 0.36 -12.14 20.35
CA LEU A 89 -0.52 -12.48 19.24
C LEU A 89 -0.31 -11.55 18.04
N GLN A 90 -0.03 -10.26 18.28
CA GLN A 90 0.30 -9.31 17.22
C GLN A 90 1.56 -9.74 16.46
N ILE A 91 2.62 -10.18 17.15
CA ILE A 91 3.83 -10.72 16.51
C ILE A 91 3.48 -11.93 15.64
N ALA A 92 2.67 -12.86 16.15
CA ALA A 92 2.25 -14.02 15.38
C ALA A 92 1.48 -13.63 14.11
N VAL A 93 0.57 -12.66 14.21
CA VAL A 93 -0.17 -12.13 13.04
C VAL A 93 0.78 -11.42 12.07
N ASN A 94 1.78 -10.67 12.55
CA ASN A 94 2.79 -10.04 11.69
C ASN A 94 3.55 -11.09 10.86
N ILE A 95 4.00 -12.17 11.49
CA ILE A 95 4.66 -13.28 10.78
C ILE A 95 3.73 -13.89 9.72
N VAL A 96 2.45 -14.11 10.04
CA VAL A 96 1.48 -14.61 9.06
C VAL A 96 1.33 -13.65 7.87
N ILE A 97 1.28 -12.34 8.11
CA ILE A 97 1.21 -11.32 7.05
C ILE A 97 2.44 -11.41 6.14
N ILE A 98 3.65 -11.40 6.70
CA ILE A 98 4.91 -11.44 5.95
C ILE A 98 4.95 -12.70 5.06
N LEU A 99 4.70 -13.85 5.65
CA LEU A 99 4.72 -15.15 4.96
C LEU A 99 3.64 -15.24 3.87
N PHE A 100 2.45 -14.69 4.14
CA PHE A 100 1.38 -14.64 3.15
C PHE A 100 1.79 -13.79 1.94
N VAL A 101 2.35 -12.60 2.15
CA VAL A 101 2.78 -11.74 1.05
C VAL A 101 3.95 -12.36 0.27
N GLN A 102 4.94 -12.94 0.94
CA GLN A 102 6.04 -13.66 0.30
C GLN A 102 5.52 -14.83 -0.55
N SER A 103 4.49 -15.55 -0.09
CA SER A 103 3.83 -16.60 -0.88
C SER A 103 3.13 -16.06 -2.13
N LEU A 104 2.49 -14.89 -2.06
CA LEU A 104 1.89 -14.25 -3.24
C LEU A 104 2.97 -13.87 -4.27
N TYR A 105 4.12 -13.39 -3.82
CA TYR A 105 5.26 -13.11 -4.71
C TYR A 105 5.83 -14.39 -5.33
N ALA A 106 6.01 -15.46 -4.54
CA ALA A 106 6.45 -16.75 -5.05
C ALA A 106 5.49 -17.31 -6.11
N MET A 107 4.18 -17.23 -5.88
CA MET A 107 3.16 -17.62 -6.85
C MET A 107 3.26 -16.80 -8.15
N ARG A 108 3.48 -15.49 -8.04
CA ARG A 108 3.66 -14.61 -9.19
C ARG A 108 4.90 -14.98 -10.01
N ILE A 109 6.01 -15.30 -9.36
CA ILE A 109 7.25 -15.76 -10.00
C ILE A 109 7.02 -17.08 -10.74
N TRP A 110 6.32 -18.04 -10.12
CA TRP A 110 5.95 -19.30 -10.76
C TRP A 110 5.11 -19.10 -12.03
N LYS A 111 4.14 -18.19 -11.99
CA LYS A 111 3.32 -17.86 -13.17
C LYS A 111 4.14 -17.22 -14.29
N LEU A 112 5.09 -16.35 -13.95
CA LEU A 112 5.97 -15.69 -14.92
C LEU A 112 7.04 -16.63 -15.50
N GLY A 113 7.50 -17.59 -14.70
CA GLY A 113 8.49 -18.60 -15.07
C GLY A 113 7.95 -19.70 -16.01
N ARG A 114 6.63 -19.91 -16.05
CA ARG A 114 5.98 -21.02 -16.80
C ARG A 114 6.24 -21.02 -18.31
N GLY A 115 6.71 -19.91 -18.89
CA GLY A 115 7.11 -19.80 -20.29
C GLY A 115 8.60 -20.08 -20.57
N HIS A 116 9.43 -20.28 -19.56
CA HIS A 116 10.88 -20.41 -19.69
C HIS A 116 11.37 -21.75 -19.12
N ARG A 117 12.36 -22.40 -19.78
CA ARG A 117 12.93 -23.71 -19.37
C ARG A 117 13.60 -23.76 -17.98
N HIS A 118 13.71 -22.65 -17.24
CA HIS A 118 14.46 -22.59 -15.97
C HIS A 118 13.55 -22.69 -14.74
N THR A 119 12.94 -23.85 -14.51
CA THR A 119 12.11 -24.12 -13.30
C THR A 119 12.92 -24.07 -11.98
N LEU A 120 14.26 -24.03 -12.05
CA LEU A 120 15.14 -23.98 -10.88
C LEU A 120 14.99 -22.68 -10.06
N LEU A 121 14.81 -21.51 -10.70
CA LEU A 121 14.70 -20.23 -9.98
C LEU A 121 13.39 -20.11 -9.14
N PRO A 122 12.20 -20.43 -9.67
CA PRO A 122 10.98 -20.45 -8.86
C PRO A 122 11.03 -21.49 -7.73
N CYS A 123 11.68 -22.64 -7.97
CA CYS A 123 11.88 -23.66 -6.94
C CYS A 123 12.78 -23.14 -5.80
N LEU A 124 13.88 -22.46 -6.13
CA LEU A 124 14.75 -21.79 -5.15
C LEU A 124 13.97 -20.77 -4.31
N VAL A 125 13.15 -19.92 -4.94
CA VAL A 125 12.34 -18.93 -4.21
C VAL A 125 11.36 -19.62 -3.27
N THR A 126 10.64 -20.65 -3.73
CA THR A 126 9.72 -21.41 -2.87
C THR A 126 10.47 -22.05 -1.69
N PHE A 127 11.65 -22.62 -1.92
CA PHE A 127 12.48 -23.20 -0.87
C PHE A 127 12.90 -22.16 0.18
N VAL A 128 13.39 -20.99 -0.26
CA VAL A 128 13.80 -19.90 0.63
C VAL A 128 12.62 -19.34 1.43
N VAL A 129 11.44 -19.20 0.81
CA VAL A 129 10.22 -18.83 1.50
C VAL A 129 9.87 -19.87 2.58
N VAL A 130 9.83 -21.16 2.25
CA VAL A 130 9.54 -22.24 3.22
C VAL A 130 10.56 -22.27 4.37
N ALA A 131 11.85 -22.02 4.10
CA ALA A 131 12.84 -21.88 5.17
C ALA A 131 12.51 -20.69 6.09
N GLY A 132 12.04 -19.57 5.53
CA GLY A 132 11.52 -18.43 6.29
C GLY A 132 10.33 -18.77 7.18
N TYR A 133 9.42 -19.65 6.74
CA TYR A 133 8.31 -20.13 7.57
C TYR A 133 8.81 -20.79 8.85
N VAL A 134 9.85 -21.63 8.76
CA VAL A 134 10.42 -22.34 9.91
C VAL A 134 10.98 -21.35 10.92
N VAL A 135 11.77 -20.37 10.46
CA VAL A 135 12.34 -19.33 11.33
C VAL A 135 11.25 -18.48 11.97
N GLY A 136 10.21 -18.10 11.21
CA GLY A 136 9.07 -17.35 11.74
C GLY A 136 8.30 -18.10 12.82
N ILE A 137 8.06 -19.41 12.63
CA ILE A 137 7.41 -20.27 13.64
C ILE A 137 8.26 -20.36 14.91
N LEU A 138 9.58 -20.54 14.77
CA LEU A 138 10.50 -20.58 15.91
C LEU A 138 10.44 -19.27 16.71
N LEU A 139 10.45 -18.11 16.02
CA LEU A 139 10.31 -16.81 16.69
C LEU A 139 9.00 -16.71 17.47
N VAL A 140 7.88 -17.15 16.88
CA VAL A 140 6.58 -17.16 17.58
C VAL A 140 6.65 -18.06 18.82
N ILE A 141 7.19 -19.27 18.71
CA ILE A 141 7.29 -20.19 19.85
C ILE A 141 8.08 -19.55 21.00
N GLU A 142 9.26 -19.00 20.72
CA GLU A 142 10.09 -18.35 21.75
C GLU A 142 9.41 -17.10 22.33
N THR A 143 8.71 -16.32 21.50
CA THR A 143 7.94 -15.14 21.96
C THR A 143 6.81 -15.53 22.91
N PHE A 144 6.15 -16.67 22.68
CA PHE A 144 5.07 -17.14 23.56
C PHE A 144 5.59 -17.67 24.89
N ARG A 145 6.79 -18.26 24.91
CA ARG A 145 7.48 -18.72 26.14
C ARG A 145 7.93 -17.55 27.02
N MET A 146 8.29 -16.42 26.41
CA MET A 146 8.76 -15.23 27.12
C MET A 146 7.67 -14.61 27.99
N THR A 147 7.94 -14.31 29.27
CA THR A 147 6.93 -13.69 30.15
C THR A 147 7.20 -12.21 30.44
N THR A 148 8.48 -11.84 30.52
CA THR A 148 8.91 -10.49 30.88
C THR A 148 9.90 -9.92 29.89
N TRP A 149 9.94 -8.60 29.71
CA TRP A 149 10.88 -7.91 28.82
C TRP A 149 12.35 -8.15 29.18
N ALA A 150 12.67 -8.59 30.40
CA ALA A 150 14.02 -8.93 30.82
C ALA A 150 14.57 -10.19 30.12
N GLU A 151 13.69 -11.08 29.66
CA GLU A 151 14.05 -12.31 28.94
C GLU A 151 14.37 -12.05 27.46
N LEU A 152 14.31 -10.80 26.97
CA LEU A 152 14.46 -10.47 25.55
C LEU A 152 15.84 -10.87 25.01
N ASP A 153 16.86 -10.80 25.85
CA ASP A 153 18.23 -11.22 25.50
C ASP A 153 18.32 -12.72 25.19
N THR A 154 17.49 -13.54 25.85
CA THR A 154 17.46 -15.01 25.64
C THR A 154 16.90 -15.40 24.26
N ILE A 155 16.06 -14.55 23.68
CA ILE A 155 15.44 -14.76 22.36
C ILE A 155 16.08 -13.90 21.25
N SER A 156 17.13 -13.13 21.57
CA SER A 156 17.83 -12.24 20.64
C SER A 156 18.28 -12.98 19.37
N TRP A 157 18.80 -14.20 19.50
CA TRP A 157 19.20 -15.05 18.38
C TRP A 157 18.05 -15.31 17.41
N ALA A 158 16.83 -15.53 17.91
CA ALA A 158 15.64 -15.80 17.09
C ALA A 158 15.17 -14.52 16.39
N ILE A 159 15.26 -13.36 17.06
CA ILE A 159 14.97 -12.05 16.48
C ILE A 159 15.94 -11.74 15.33
N TYR A 160 17.25 -11.89 15.57
CA TYR A 160 18.28 -11.71 14.54
C TYR A 160 18.07 -12.66 13.36
N ALA A 161 17.81 -13.95 13.64
CA ALA A 161 17.56 -14.95 12.61
C ALA A 161 16.32 -14.59 11.76
N SER A 162 15.24 -14.13 12.40
CA SER A 162 14.00 -13.73 11.71
C SER A 162 14.21 -12.54 10.77
N PHE A 163 14.82 -11.45 11.27
CA PHE A 163 15.09 -10.27 10.45
C PHE A 163 16.10 -10.54 9.32
N ALA A 164 17.17 -11.30 9.61
CA ALA A 164 18.15 -11.68 8.59
C ALA A 164 17.51 -12.55 7.50
N THR A 165 16.69 -13.53 7.90
CA THR A 165 15.98 -14.40 6.96
C THR A 165 14.96 -13.62 6.14
N SER A 166 14.15 -12.76 6.77
CA SER A 166 13.19 -11.91 6.06
C SER A 166 13.88 -11.02 5.02
N THR A 167 14.96 -10.35 5.41
CA THR A 167 15.76 -9.50 4.51
C THR A 167 16.33 -10.32 3.34
N GLY A 168 16.85 -11.52 3.61
CA GLY A 168 17.38 -12.42 2.59
C GLY A 168 16.30 -12.90 1.61
N VAL A 169 15.13 -13.30 2.12
CA VAL A 169 13.98 -13.72 1.31
C VAL A 169 13.53 -12.60 0.39
N ASP A 170 13.40 -11.38 0.92
CA ASP A 170 12.98 -10.21 0.14
C ASP A 170 13.98 -9.87 -0.97
N PHE A 171 15.29 -9.97 -0.68
CA PHE A 171 16.34 -9.75 -1.68
C PHE A 171 16.31 -10.80 -2.80
N VAL A 172 16.16 -12.08 -2.44
CA VAL A 172 16.05 -13.19 -3.41
C VAL A 172 14.80 -13.03 -4.27
N ILE A 173 13.64 -12.73 -3.67
CA ILE A 173 12.39 -12.48 -4.39
C ILE A 173 12.56 -11.30 -5.35
N ALA A 174 13.12 -10.18 -4.89
CA ALA A 174 13.35 -9.01 -5.72
C ALA A 174 14.28 -9.32 -6.90
N ALA A 175 15.42 -9.97 -6.66
CA ALA A 175 16.39 -10.33 -7.70
C ALA A 175 15.80 -11.27 -8.76
N VAL A 176 15.10 -12.33 -8.33
CA VAL A 176 14.47 -13.29 -9.26
C VAL A 176 13.33 -12.65 -10.04
N MET A 177 12.53 -11.81 -9.39
CA MET A 177 11.45 -11.10 -10.05
C MET A 177 11.98 -10.11 -11.09
N CYS A 178 13.06 -9.38 -10.79
CA CYS A 178 13.74 -8.52 -11.75
C CYS A 178 14.30 -9.29 -12.94
N TYR A 179 14.95 -10.44 -12.70
CA TYR A 179 15.46 -11.31 -13.76
C TYR A 179 14.35 -11.75 -14.72
N TYR A 180 13.25 -12.30 -14.19
CA TYR A 180 12.15 -12.78 -15.02
C TYR A 180 11.45 -11.66 -15.78
N LEU A 181 11.33 -10.49 -15.17
CA LEU A 181 10.69 -9.35 -15.79
C LEU A 181 11.55 -8.75 -16.91
N HIS A 182 12.87 -8.64 -16.69
CA HIS A 182 13.83 -8.25 -17.74
C HIS A 182 13.82 -9.25 -18.91
N LYS A 183 13.78 -10.55 -18.62
CA LYS A 183 13.68 -11.59 -19.65
C LYS A 183 12.37 -11.53 -20.43
N SER A 184 11.25 -11.27 -19.75
CA SER A 184 9.94 -11.12 -20.42
C SER A 184 9.90 -9.93 -21.37
N LYS A 185 10.73 -8.90 -21.14
CA LYS A 185 10.87 -7.73 -22.02
C LYS A 185 11.40 -8.10 -23.41
N SER A 186 12.32 -9.07 -23.52
CA SER A 186 12.94 -9.43 -24.80
C SER A 186 12.02 -10.20 -25.76
N GLY A 187 10.83 -10.61 -25.31
CA GLY A 187 9.90 -11.40 -26.11
C GLY A 187 8.67 -10.65 -26.65
N PHE A 188 8.41 -9.41 -26.21
CA PHE A 188 7.16 -8.69 -26.54
C PHE A 188 7.40 -7.20 -26.82
N THR A 189 7.51 -6.83 -28.10
CA THR A 189 7.87 -5.50 -28.62
C THR A 189 6.90 -4.35 -28.25
N GLY A 190 5.73 -4.67 -27.66
CA GLY A 190 4.71 -3.68 -27.26
C GLY A 190 4.52 -3.49 -25.75
N SER A 191 5.18 -4.30 -24.90
CA SER A 191 4.92 -4.32 -23.44
C SER A 191 5.99 -3.64 -22.60
N GLU A 192 6.99 -3.00 -23.22
CA GLU A 192 8.18 -2.51 -22.53
C GLU A 192 7.86 -1.49 -21.43
N ASN A 193 6.92 -0.56 -21.68
CA ASN A 193 6.55 0.47 -20.69
C ASN A 193 5.79 -0.11 -19.49
N ILE A 194 4.91 -1.10 -19.70
CA ILE A 194 4.15 -1.76 -18.63
C ILE A 194 5.11 -2.55 -17.75
N ILE A 195 5.97 -3.35 -18.37
CA ILE A 195 6.94 -4.21 -17.70
C ILE A 195 7.90 -3.36 -16.86
N ASN A 196 8.45 -2.27 -17.40
CA ASN A 196 9.34 -1.37 -16.67
C ASN A 196 8.66 -0.71 -15.46
N ARG A 197 7.41 -0.25 -15.61
CA ARG A 197 6.66 0.33 -14.47
C ARG A 197 6.34 -0.70 -13.41
N LEU A 198 5.92 -1.89 -13.83
CA LEU A 198 5.64 -3.00 -12.91
C LEU A 198 6.92 -3.46 -12.19
N MET A 199 8.07 -3.38 -12.87
CA MET A 199 9.40 -3.62 -12.31
C MET A 199 9.74 -2.59 -11.25
N GLN A 200 9.53 -1.30 -11.55
CA GLN A 200 9.80 -0.21 -10.62
C GLN A 200 8.94 -0.33 -9.35
N TYR A 201 7.64 -0.64 -9.47
CA TYR A 201 6.79 -0.87 -8.29
C TYR A 201 7.20 -2.12 -7.51
N THR A 202 7.59 -3.19 -8.19
CA THR A 202 8.00 -4.43 -7.51
C THR A 202 9.33 -4.25 -6.79
N LEU A 203 10.29 -3.57 -7.41
CA LEU A 203 11.55 -3.16 -6.80
C LEU A 203 11.32 -2.21 -5.62
N SER A 204 10.49 -1.18 -5.78
CA SER A 204 10.21 -0.25 -4.68
C SER A 204 9.59 -0.97 -3.50
N SER A 205 8.68 -1.91 -3.72
CA SER A 205 8.07 -2.70 -2.65
C SER A 205 9.06 -3.65 -1.94
N GLY A 206 9.95 -4.31 -2.69
CA GLY A 206 10.98 -5.21 -2.15
C GLY A 206 12.11 -4.47 -1.44
N LEU A 207 12.51 -3.31 -1.96
CA LEU A 207 13.51 -2.44 -1.31
C LEU A 207 12.96 -1.78 -0.06
N VAL A 208 11.69 -1.35 -0.09
CA VAL A 208 11.03 -0.82 1.11
C VAL A 208 11.02 -1.88 2.20
N THR A 209 10.62 -3.12 1.91
CA THR A 209 10.60 -4.19 2.93
C THR A 209 11.95 -4.62 3.45
N SER A 210 12.94 -4.72 2.57
CA SER A 210 14.31 -4.98 3.00
C SER A 210 14.84 -3.84 3.88
N ALA A 211 14.59 -2.58 3.49
CA ALA A 211 14.93 -1.42 4.31
C ALA A 211 14.15 -1.40 5.64
N CYS A 212 12.90 -1.85 5.64
CA CYS A 212 12.09 -1.98 6.86
C CYS A 212 12.71 -2.98 7.82
N SER A 213 12.96 -4.20 7.35
CA SER A 213 13.57 -5.27 8.15
C SER A 213 14.96 -4.86 8.67
N MET A 214 15.76 -4.21 7.82
CA MET A 214 17.08 -3.69 8.20
C MET A 214 16.99 -2.56 9.23
N SER A 215 16.02 -1.66 9.09
CA SER A 215 15.82 -0.56 10.05
C SER A 215 15.38 -1.06 11.41
N ALA A 216 14.49 -2.06 11.45
CA ALA A 216 14.08 -2.73 12.69
C ALA A 216 15.27 -3.47 13.33
N LEU A 217 16.09 -4.16 12.53
CA LEU A 217 17.29 -4.84 12.99
C LEU A 217 18.32 -3.87 13.59
N ILE A 218 18.58 -2.75 12.91
CA ILE A 218 19.49 -1.70 13.38
C ILE A 218 18.95 -1.06 14.66
N ALA A 219 17.65 -0.75 14.71
CA ALA A 219 17.02 -0.16 15.90
C ALA A 219 17.13 -1.11 17.11
N TYR A 220 16.88 -2.41 16.91
CA TYR A 220 17.04 -3.42 17.95
C TYR A 220 18.51 -3.57 18.38
N ALA A 221 19.46 -3.58 17.44
CA ALA A 221 20.88 -3.71 17.75
C ALA A 221 21.47 -2.50 18.48
N LEU A 222 21.03 -1.28 18.15
CA LEU A 222 21.53 -0.05 18.78
C LEU A 222 20.84 0.27 20.11
N MET A 223 19.57 -0.15 20.28
CA MET A 223 18.78 0.16 21.46
C MET A 223 18.00 -1.07 21.97
N PRO A 224 18.69 -2.15 22.41
CA PRO A 224 18.05 -3.41 22.77
C PRO A 224 17.11 -3.32 23.98
N THR A 225 17.26 -2.29 24.82
CA THR A 225 16.43 -2.06 26.01
C THR A 225 15.29 -1.05 25.81
N ASN A 226 15.17 -0.43 24.63
CA ASN A 226 14.11 0.55 24.35
C ASN A 226 13.02 -0.04 23.45
N LEU A 227 11.76 0.33 23.69
CA LEU A 227 10.61 -0.13 22.89
C LEU A 227 10.42 0.67 21.59
N ILE A 228 11.32 1.61 21.26
CA ILE A 228 11.22 2.48 20.09
C ILE A 228 11.23 1.67 18.78
N PHE A 229 11.96 0.55 18.74
CA PHE A 229 11.97 -0.31 17.55
C PHE A 229 10.56 -0.84 17.20
N LEU A 230 9.67 -1.01 18.19
CA LEU A 230 8.29 -1.46 17.97
C LEU A 230 7.44 -0.40 17.29
N ALA A 231 7.63 0.87 17.63
CA ALA A 231 6.94 1.98 16.97
C ALA A 231 7.24 1.99 15.46
N ILE A 232 8.49 1.74 15.13
CA ILE A 232 8.97 1.61 13.76
C ILE A 232 8.35 0.34 13.14
N GLU A 233 8.47 -0.83 13.76
CA GLU A 233 7.94 -2.10 13.26
C GLU A 233 6.44 -2.06 12.93
N PHE A 234 5.61 -1.49 13.82
CA PHE A 234 4.17 -1.35 13.59
C PHE A 234 3.88 -0.52 12.34
N SER A 235 4.61 0.59 12.17
CA SER A 235 4.48 1.48 11.03
C SER A 235 4.92 0.80 9.73
N LEU A 236 6.01 0.03 9.78
CA LEU A 236 6.60 -0.64 8.62
C LEU A 236 5.65 -1.69 8.04
N THR A 237 4.98 -2.46 8.89
CA THR A 237 4.01 -3.49 8.47
C THR A 237 2.90 -2.87 7.62
N LYS A 238 2.38 -1.70 8.03
CA LYS A 238 1.35 -0.97 7.27
C LYS A 238 1.89 -0.40 5.95
N LEU A 239 3.11 0.13 5.95
CA LEU A 239 3.77 0.62 4.73
C LEU A 239 3.98 -0.51 3.71
N TYR A 240 4.28 -1.72 4.18
CA TYR A 240 4.43 -2.88 3.32
C TYR A 240 3.14 -3.22 2.59
N ILE A 241 2.04 -3.35 3.34
CA ILE A 241 0.72 -3.67 2.79
C ILE A 241 0.25 -2.58 1.82
N ASN A 242 0.42 -1.31 2.20
CA ASN A 242 0.08 -0.18 1.35
C ASN A 242 0.90 -0.14 0.05
N SER A 243 2.18 -0.51 0.09
CA SER A 243 3.03 -0.57 -1.10
C SER A 243 2.58 -1.68 -2.05
N PHE A 244 2.21 -2.84 -1.49
CA PHE A 244 1.69 -3.97 -2.25
C PHE A 244 0.34 -3.64 -2.92
N LEU A 245 -0.60 -3.07 -2.17
CA LEU A 245 -1.91 -2.67 -2.69
C LEU A 245 -1.78 -1.56 -3.75
N ALA A 246 -0.91 -0.57 -3.53
CA ALA A 246 -0.62 0.47 -4.51
C ALA A 246 -0.09 -0.12 -5.84
N MET A 247 0.79 -1.12 -5.77
CA MET A 247 1.26 -1.84 -6.96
C MET A 247 0.11 -2.53 -7.72
N LEU A 248 -0.82 -3.18 -7.01
CA LEU A 248 -1.98 -3.82 -7.64
C LEU A 248 -2.92 -2.80 -8.27
N ASN A 249 -3.13 -1.66 -7.61
CA ASN A 249 -3.99 -0.58 -8.06
C ASN A 249 -3.42 0.19 -9.26
N ALA A 250 -2.10 0.31 -9.38
CA ALA A 250 -1.44 1.04 -10.46
C ALA A 250 -1.69 0.45 -11.86
N ARG A 251 -2.11 -0.82 -11.96
CA ARG A 251 -2.26 -1.55 -13.24
C ARG A 251 -3.18 -0.86 -14.25
N GLN A 252 -4.27 -0.25 -13.81
CA GLN A 252 -5.18 0.46 -14.71
C GLN A 252 -4.65 1.81 -15.16
N ASN A 253 -4.06 2.61 -14.27
CA ASN A 253 -3.46 3.90 -14.63
C ASN A 253 -2.37 3.72 -15.70
N ILE A 254 -1.62 2.62 -15.61
CA ILE A 254 -0.64 2.23 -16.64
C ILE A 254 -1.35 1.90 -17.96
N ARG A 255 -2.39 1.05 -17.91
CA ARG A 255 -3.13 0.62 -19.12
C ARG A 255 -3.85 1.77 -19.82
N GLU A 256 -4.37 2.75 -19.09
CA GLU A 256 -5.01 3.95 -19.63
C GLU A 256 -3.98 4.88 -20.29
N ARG A 257 -2.84 5.13 -19.62
CA ARG A 257 -1.74 5.94 -20.18
C ARG A 257 -1.17 5.34 -21.46
N ASP A 258 -0.99 4.02 -21.51
CA ASP A 258 -0.47 3.35 -22.70
C ASP A 258 -1.48 3.40 -23.87
N ARG A 259 -2.79 3.28 -23.59
CA ARG A 259 -3.82 3.48 -24.62
C ARG A 259 -3.79 4.90 -25.18
N LEU A 260 -3.66 5.91 -24.31
CA LEU A 260 -3.53 7.31 -24.70
C LEU A 260 -2.28 7.57 -25.54
N SER A 261 -1.12 7.02 -25.16
CA SER A 261 0.13 7.19 -25.93
C SER A 261 0.04 6.53 -27.31
N ILE A 262 -0.59 5.35 -27.40
CA ILE A 262 -0.83 4.69 -28.70
C ILE A 262 -1.75 5.55 -29.57
N SER A 263 -2.86 6.07 -29.03
CA SER A 263 -3.76 6.95 -29.77
C SER A 263 -3.08 8.23 -30.26
N LEU A 264 -2.28 8.89 -29.41
CA LEU A 264 -1.51 10.09 -29.80
C LEU A 264 -0.45 9.78 -30.87
N SER A 265 0.23 8.64 -30.77
CA SER A 265 1.21 8.22 -31.78
C SER A 265 0.56 7.98 -33.15
N LYS A 266 -0.65 7.38 -33.19
CA LYS A 266 -1.43 7.22 -34.41
C LYS A 266 -1.83 8.56 -35.03
N LEU A 267 -2.33 9.51 -34.22
CA LEU A 267 -2.67 10.86 -34.69
C LEU A 267 -1.45 11.59 -35.28
N ARG A 268 -0.29 11.50 -34.60
CA ARG A 268 0.96 12.08 -35.10
C ARG A 268 1.40 11.44 -36.43
N SER A 269 1.28 10.13 -36.59
CA SER A 269 1.62 9.44 -37.85
C SER A 269 0.66 9.77 -39.00
N SER A 270 -0.62 10.03 -38.69
CA SER A 270 -1.63 10.41 -39.69
C SER A 270 -1.34 11.80 -40.29
N ASN A 271 -0.87 12.75 -39.47
CA ASN A 271 -0.50 14.08 -39.95
C ASN A 271 0.77 14.09 -40.83
N TYR A 272 1.61 13.06 -40.77
CA TYR A 272 2.76 12.92 -41.68
C TYR A 272 2.42 12.24 -43.01
N ARG A 273 1.32 11.48 -43.07
CA ARG A 273 0.86 10.81 -44.30
C ARG A 273 -0.11 11.67 -45.12
N GLY A 274 -0.73 12.68 -44.49
CA GLY A 274 -1.43 13.76 -45.16
C GLY A 274 -0.48 14.90 -45.56
N GLY A 275 0.57 14.59 -46.32
CA GLY A 275 1.32 15.61 -47.02
C GLY A 275 0.39 16.30 -48.01
N LEU A 276 -0.06 17.50 -47.66
CA LEU A 276 -0.80 18.38 -48.55
C LEU A 276 0.14 18.76 -49.71
N SER A 277 0.08 17.98 -50.80
CA SER A 277 0.66 18.38 -52.08
C SER A 277 -0.14 19.56 -52.61
N LEU A 278 0.27 20.76 -52.22
CA LEU A 278 -0.13 22.00 -52.87
C LEU A 278 0.27 21.89 -54.35
N PRO A 279 -0.67 22.07 -55.30
CA PRO A 279 -0.30 22.13 -56.71
C PRO A 279 0.57 23.35 -56.91
N SER A 280 1.77 23.14 -57.45
CA SER A 280 2.60 24.20 -58.00
C SER A 280 1.92 24.78 -59.24
N ALA A 281 1.04 25.76 -59.03
CA ALA A 281 0.54 26.62 -60.08
C ALA A 281 1.59 27.71 -60.34
N SER A 282 2.28 27.55 -61.47
CA SER A 282 3.07 28.59 -62.10
C SER A 282 2.17 29.73 -62.57
N THR A 283 2.31 30.91 -61.98
CA THR A 283 1.83 32.16 -62.58
C THR A 283 2.80 33.29 -62.32
N SER A 284 3.11 33.99 -63.41
CA SER A 284 4.06 35.07 -63.57
C SER A 284 3.67 36.36 -62.84
N PHE A 285 4.70 37.05 -62.35
CA PHE A 285 4.87 38.52 -62.26
C PHE A 285 3.64 39.41 -62.00
N ALA A 286 3.62 40.04 -60.82
CA ALA A 286 3.84 41.49 -60.66
C ALA A 286 3.98 41.87 -59.17
N SER A 287 4.89 42.79 -58.86
CA SER A 287 4.97 43.56 -57.60
C SER A 287 4.97 45.05 -57.99
N PRO A 288 4.82 46.04 -57.08
CA PRO A 288 4.45 46.03 -55.65
C PRO A 288 3.40 47.12 -55.26
N SER A 289 2.82 47.02 -54.05
CA SER A 289 2.56 48.20 -53.18
C SER A 289 2.22 47.77 -51.74
N THR A 290 3.09 48.16 -50.79
CA THR A 290 2.82 48.31 -49.34
C THR A 290 2.20 49.70 -49.07
N PRO A 291 1.71 50.07 -47.86
CA PRO A 291 1.72 49.43 -46.53
C PRO A 291 0.31 49.38 -45.86
N VAL A 292 0.06 48.77 -44.69
CA VAL A 292 0.22 49.34 -43.34
C VAL A 292 -0.40 48.33 -42.33
N GLY A 293 0.34 48.05 -41.24
CA GLY A 293 -0.14 47.95 -39.85
C GLY A 293 -1.19 46.89 -39.46
N GLY A 294 -0.82 46.01 -38.52
CA GLY A 294 -1.81 45.30 -37.70
C GLY A 294 -1.31 43.99 -37.11
N THR A 295 -0.70 44.06 -35.94
CA THR A 295 -0.54 42.95 -34.99
C THR A 295 -1.82 42.14 -34.85
N PHE A 296 -1.78 40.82 -35.12
CA PHE A 296 -2.87 39.91 -34.75
C PHE A 296 -2.50 39.15 -33.49
N ASP A 297 -3.16 39.57 -32.42
CA ASP A 297 -3.16 39.06 -31.06
C ASP A 297 -3.90 37.71 -31.01
N GLN A 298 -3.30 36.69 -30.38
CA GLN A 298 -3.91 35.37 -30.22
C GLN A 298 -4.49 35.26 -28.80
N SER A 299 -5.66 35.86 -28.58
CA SER A 299 -6.38 35.80 -27.31
C SER A 299 -7.11 34.46 -27.16
N ILE A 300 -6.66 33.66 -26.19
CA ILE A 300 -7.33 32.45 -25.71
C ILE A 300 -8.57 32.87 -24.91
N LYS A 301 -9.78 32.59 -25.41
CA LYS A 301 -11.01 32.74 -24.64
C LYS A 301 -11.15 31.58 -23.64
N ILE A 302 -10.78 31.83 -22.39
CA ILE A 302 -11.18 31.00 -21.25
C ILE A 302 -12.63 31.35 -20.93
N GLN A 303 -13.54 30.41 -21.12
CA GLN A 303 -14.93 30.56 -20.72
C GLN A 303 -15.08 30.16 -19.25
N THR A 304 -15.08 31.15 -18.37
CA THR A 304 -15.35 30.99 -16.94
C THR A 304 -16.84 30.76 -16.74
N ILE A 305 -17.22 29.67 -16.07
CA ILE A 305 -18.60 29.45 -15.63
C ILE A 305 -18.86 30.41 -14.46
N PRO A 306 -19.92 31.24 -14.46
CA PRO A 306 -20.25 32.07 -13.31
C PRO A 306 -20.69 31.20 -12.13
N GLU A 307 -20.09 31.40 -10.96
CA GLU A 307 -20.65 30.89 -9.70
C GLU A 307 -22.03 31.50 -9.49
N SER A 308 -23.01 30.63 -9.22
CA SER A 308 -24.34 31.05 -8.76
C SER A 308 -24.21 31.58 -7.33
N PRO A 309 -24.73 32.78 -7.00
CA PRO A 309 -24.73 33.25 -5.62
C PRO A 309 -25.60 32.33 -4.78
N MET A 310 -25.03 31.76 -3.72
CA MET A 310 -25.80 31.10 -2.67
C MET A 310 -26.66 32.16 -1.99
N ASP A 311 -27.96 32.14 -2.28
CA ASP A 311 -28.94 33.01 -1.65
C ASP A 311 -29.02 32.66 -0.15
N SER A 312 -28.62 33.62 0.66
CA SER A 312 -28.72 33.58 2.10
C SER A 312 -30.17 33.88 2.49
N LYS A 313 -30.98 32.84 2.71
CA LYS A 313 -32.14 32.78 3.63
C LYS A 313 -32.94 31.51 3.33
N ASP A 314 -32.74 30.49 4.14
CA ASP A 314 -33.77 29.49 4.43
C ASP A 314 -33.64 29.09 5.91
N ASP A 315 -34.55 29.66 6.70
CA ASP A 315 -35.09 29.25 7.99
C ASP A 315 -34.26 28.33 8.92
N PHE A 316 -33.62 28.96 9.91
CA PHE A 316 -33.36 28.32 11.21
C PHE A 316 -34.62 28.41 12.08
N PRO A 317 -35.22 27.29 12.52
CA PRO A 317 -36.21 27.34 13.58
C PRO A 317 -35.52 27.72 14.90
N GLN A 318 -35.88 28.88 15.45
CA GLN A 318 -35.55 29.24 16.82
C GLN A 318 -36.27 28.29 17.78
N LEU A 319 -35.51 27.59 18.63
CA LEU A 319 -36.04 26.85 19.77
C LEU A 319 -35.64 27.59 21.06
N SER A 320 -36.64 28.22 21.66
CA SER A 320 -36.60 28.71 23.05
C SER A 320 -36.55 27.52 24.03
N PRO A 321 -35.95 27.68 25.22
CA PRO A 321 -35.74 26.58 26.13
C PRO A 321 -36.99 26.32 26.98
N GLN A 322 -37.60 25.13 26.85
CA GLN A 322 -38.55 24.61 27.83
C GLN A 322 -38.30 23.11 28.09
N ASP A 323 -37.93 22.85 29.33
CA ASP A 323 -38.32 21.72 30.18
C ASP A 323 -38.29 20.28 29.63
N GLY A 324 -37.35 19.50 30.17
CA GLY A 324 -37.68 18.30 30.95
C GLY A 324 -38.27 17.08 30.24
N LYS A 325 -37.44 16.02 30.18
CA LYS A 325 -37.75 14.59 30.02
C LYS A 325 -37.77 14.06 28.58
N THR A 326 -36.69 13.39 28.20
CA THR A 326 -36.58 12.55 27.00
C THR A 326 -36.85 11.08 27.33
N HIS A 327 -37.96 10.56 26.82
CA HIS A 327 -38.17 9.14 26.52
C HIS A 327 -38.53 9.07 25.03
N TYR A 328 -37.68 8.45 24.21
CA TYR A 328 -38.00 8.20 22.80
C TYR A 328 -37.78 6.73 22.45
N GLN A 329 -38.92 6.05 22.26
CA GLN A 329 -39.09 4.74 21.65
C GLN A 329 -39.15 4.94 20.13
N TRP A 330 -38.36 4.18 19.37
CA TRP A 330 -38.44 4.15 17.90
C TRP A 330 -39.12 2.87 17.45
N SER A 331 -40.28 2.99 16.78
CA SER A 331 -40.99 1.88 16.17
C SER A 331 -41.31 2.17 14.69
N HIS A 332 -41.03 1.17 13.86
CA HIS A 332 -41.58 0.87 12.53
C HIS A 332 -41.24 1.78 11.33
N ILE A 333 -40.36 1.27 10.44
CA ILE A 333 -40.59 1.27 8.99
C ILE A 333 -40.09 -0.07 8.41
N ASN A 334 -41.04 -0.98 8.13
CA ASN A 334 -40.87 -2.13 7.25
C ASN A 334 -41.77 -1.90 6.05
N ASN A 335 -41.21 -1.79 4.83
CA ASN A 335 -41.86 -2.21 3.58
C ASN A 335 -40.94 -1.98 2.38
N PHE A 336 -40.36 -3.07 1.85
CA PHE A 336 -39.99 -3.15 0.43
C PHE A 336 -40.19 -4.60 -0.03
N GLN A 337 -41.23 -4.83 -0.83
CA GLN A 337 -41.43 -6.06 -1.60
C GLN A 337 -40.64 -6.03 -2.92
N PRO A 338 -40.24 -7.19 -3.47
CA PRO A 338 -39.63 -7.30 -4.79
C PRO A 338 -40.68 -7.55 -5.88
N ARG A 339 -40.53 -6.92 -7.05
CA ARG A 339 -41.21 -7.33 -8.29
C ARG A 339 -40.23 -8.05 -9.20
N ALA A 340 -40.55 -9.30 -9.51
CA ALA A 340 -40.10 -10.01 -10.68
C ALA A 340 -41.28 -10.10 -11.66
N VAL A 341 -41.07 -9.71 -12.92
CA VAL A 341 -41.33 -10.49 -14.15
C VAL A 341 -40.39 -9.92 -15.22
#